data_AF-V5GF16-F1
#
_entry.id   AF-V5GF16-F1
#
_cell.length_a   1.000
_cell.length_b   1.000
_cell.length_c   1.000
_cell.angle_alpha   90.00
_cell.angle_beta   90.00
_cell.angle_gamma   90.00
#
_symmetry.space_group_name_H-M   'P 1'
#
loop_
_entity.id
_entity.type
_entity.pdbx_description
1 polymer ?
#
loop_
_entity_poly.entity_id
_entity_poly.type
_entity_poly.pdbx_seq_one_letter_code
_entity_poly.pdbx_strand_id
1 'polypeptide(L)'
;MSTVPALVLLLPLCLGLVAADTPSNCTYEDVRGWWTFVEGPRTGTKDVRCDDWKSEVASGETRKVRLLLDFPNLVTDSDGNVGTW
;
A
#
# COMPACT_ATOMS: atom_id res chain seq x y z
N MET A 1 9.34 -26.00 -41.61
CA MET A 1 10.16 -26.08 -40.39
C MET A 1 9.43 -25.33 -39.29
N SER A 2 9.19 -26.01 -38.18
CA SER A 2 8.14 -25.74 -37.19
C SER A 2 8.47 -24.53 -36.30
N THR A 3 7.83 -23.38 -36.50
CA THR A 3 7.95 -22.18 -35.64
C THR A 3 6.90 -22.11 -34.53
N VAL A 4 5.88 -22.97 -34.61
CA VAL A 4 4.80 -23.09 -33.62
C VAL A 4 5.26 -23.53 -32.22
N PRO A 5 6.20 -24.48 -32.04
CA PRO A 5 6.51 -25.01 -30.71
C PRO A 5 7.24 -23.99 -29.82
N ALA A 6 8.04 -23.10 -30.41
CA ALA A 6 8.75 -22.07 -29.65
C ALA A 6 7.80 -21.05 -29.02
N LEU A 7 6.75 -20.65 -29.75
CA LEU A 7 5.76 -19.66 -29.27
C LEU A 7 4.87 -20.23 -28.15
N VAL A 8 4.53 -21.52 -28.22
CA VAL A 8 3.72 -22.23 -27.22
C VAL A 8 4.51 -22.45 -25.92
N LEU A 9 5.82 -22.68 -26.00
CA LEU A 9 6.70 -22.84 -24.82
C LEU A 9 7.00 -21.52 -24.08
N LEU A 10 6.88 -20.37 -24.73
CA LEU A 10 7.07 -19.04 -24.12
C LEU A 10 5.82 -18.52 -23.37
N LEU A 11 4.62 -18.99 -23.75
CA LEU A 11 3.36 -18.57 -23.15
C LEU A 11 3.26 -18.83 -21.62
N PRO A 12 3.66 -19.99 -21.07
CA PRO A 12 3.64 -20.22 -19.62
C PRO A 12 4.70 -19.42 -18.85
N LEU A 13 5.77 -18.95 -19.50
CA LEU A 13 6.81 -18.12 -18.88
C LEU A 13 6.36 -16.65 -18.75
N CYS A 14 5.54 -16.17 -19.69
CA CYS A 14 4.91 -14.85 -19.64
C CYS A 14 3.68 -14.79 -18.70
N LEU A 15 3.14 -15.95 -18.30
CA LEU A 15 2.14 -16.07 -17.24
C LEU A 15 2.76 -16.06 -15.83
N GLY A 16 4.02 -15.62 -15.72
CA GLY A 16 4.74 -15.47 -14.46
C GLY A 16 3.89 -14.81 -13.38
N LEU A 17 3.48 -15.64 -12.42
CA LEU A 17 3.03 -15.37 -11.06
C LEU A 17 2.66 -13.90 -10.79
N VAL A 18 1.55 -13.44 -11.35
CA VAL A 18 0.89 -12.23 -10.84
C VAL A 18 0.21 -12.62 -9.54
N ALA A 19 1.00 -12.70 -8.46
CA ALA A 19 0.48 -12.81 -7.10
C ALA A 19 -0.06 -11.43 -6.70
N ALA A 20 -1.19 -11.05 -7.31
CA ALA A 20 -1.88 -9.81 -7.00
C ALA A 20 -2.43 -9.86 -5.56
N ASP A 21 -2.87 -11.05 -5.13
CA ASP A 21 -3.31 -11.28 -3.77
C ASP A 21 -2.09 -11.49 -2.87
N THR A 22 -2.02 -10.65 -1.83
CA THR A 22 -1.13 -10.93 -0.71
C THR A 22 -1.69 -12.10 0.10
N PRO A 23 -0.86 -12.87 0.84
CA PRO A 23 -1.36 -13.92 1.74
C PRO A 23 -2.10 -13.38 2.98
N SER A 24 -2.43 -12.08 3.03
CA SER A 24 -3.16 -11.49 4.15
C SER A 24 -4.62 -11.93 4.15
N ASN A 25 -5.17 -12.15 5.34
CA ASN A 25 -6.55 -12.56 5.57
C ASN A 25 -7.14 -11.76 6.73
N CYS A 26 -6.99 -10.44 6.66
CA CYS A 26 -7.50 -9.51 7.65
C CYS A 26 -8.99 -9.26 7.42
N THR A 27 -9.73 -9.07 8.50
CA THR A 27 -11.16 -8.77 8.49
C THR A 27 -11.41 -7.27 8.55
N TYR A 28 -12.64 -6.85 8.26
CA TYR A 28 -13.07 -5.46 8.44
C TYR A 28 -12.84 -4.95 9.88
N GLU A 29 -13.08 -5.83 10.86
CA GLU A 29 -12.89 -5.52 12.28
C GLU A 29 -11.43 -5.30 12.67
N ASP A 30 -10.49 -5.92 11.94
CA ASP A 30 -9.06 -5.70 12.14
C ASP A 30 -8.62 -4.30 11.65
N VAL A 31 -9.37 -3.68 10.72
CA VAL A 31 -9.08 -2.33 10.21
C VAL A 31 -9.72 -1.24 11.06
N ARG A 32 -10.86 -1.50 11.71
CA ARG A 32 -11.54 -0.49 12.53
C ARG A 32 -10.71 -0.05 13.74
N GLY A 33 -10.85 1.22 14.10
CA GLY A 33 -10.25 1.81 15.30
C GLY A 33 -9.17 2.84 15.00
N TRP A 34 -8.32 3.10 16.00
CA TRP A 34 -7.28 4.13 15.93
C TRP A 34 -6.01 3.60 15.27
N TRP A 35 -5.59 4.27 14.21
CA TRP A 35 -4.32 4.02 13.53
C TRP A 35 -3.39 5.21 13.66
N THR A 36 -2.09 4.94 13.75
CA THR A 36 -1.05 5.96 13.65
C THR A 36 -0.18 5.63 12.44
N PHE A 37 -0.31 6.43 11.40
CA PHE A 37 0.52 6.35 10.21
C PHE A 37 1.81 7.10 10.45
N VAL A 38 2.92 6.48 10.07
CA VAL A 38 4.26 7.03 10.17
C VAL A 38 4.71 7.37 8.76
N GLU A 39 4.93 8.65 8.48
CA GLU A 39 5.20 9.11 7.11
C GLU A 39 6.70 9.15 6.79
N GLY A 40 7.01 8.85 5.53
CA GLY A 40 8.30 9.18 4.94
C GLY A 40 8.30 10.57 4.29
N PRO A 41 9.33 10.90 3.51
CA PRO A 41 9.43 12.18 2.83
C PRO A 41 8.25 12.52 1.94
N ARG A 42 7.67 13.73 2.10
CA ARG A 42 6.62 14.25 1.20
C ARG A 42 7.15 14.92 -0.07
N THR A 43 8.44 14.77 -0.35
CA THR A 43 9.14 15.36 -1.49
C THR A 43 9.13 14.48 -2.75
N GLY A 44 8.50 13.30 -2.69
CA GLY A 44 8.42 12.35 -3.79
C GLY A 44 7.36 12.66 -4.85
N THR A 45 7.57 12.14 -6.05
CA THR A 45 6.52 12.03 -7.09
C THR A 45 5.84 10.65 -7.00
N LYS A 46 4.91 10.36 -7.91
CA LYS A 46 4.34 9.02 -8.10
C LYS A 46 5.37 7.91 -8.38
N ASP A 47 6.61 8.28 -8.73
CA ASP A 47 7.69 7.35 -9.07
C ASP A 47 8.57 7.02 -7.85
N VAL A 48 8.16 7.45 -6.66
CA VAL A 48 8.86 7.14 -5.40
C VAL A 48 8.91 5.63 -5.17
N ARG A 49 10.08 5.13 -4.75
CA ARG A 49 10.26 3.73 -4.37
C ARG A 49 10.03 3.55 -2.89
N CYS A 50 8.89 2.95 -2.52
CA CYS A 50 8.53 2.72 -1.12
C CYS A 50 9.23 1.51 -0.48
N ASP A 51 9.89 0.64 -1.27
CA ASP A 51 10.60 -0.53 -0.72
C ASP A 51 11.81 -0.12 0.14
N ASP A 52 12.43 1.00 -0.20
CA ASP A 52 13.53 1.61 0.56
C ASP A 52 12.99 2.72 1.48
N TRP A 53 11.82 2.49 2.09
CA TRP A 53 11.20 3.47 2.97
C TRP A 53 12.15 3.82 4.13
N LYS A 54 12.39 5.12 4.28
CA LYS A 54 13.12 5.68 5.40
C LYS A 54 12.18 6.65 6.09
N SER A 55 12.07 6.54 7.41
CA SER A 55 11.46 7.59 8.23
C SER A 55 12.18 8.90 7.90
N GLU A 56 11.42 9.92 7.50
CA GLU A 56 12.00 11.24 7.34
C GLU A 56 12.34 11.77 8.73
N VAL A 57 13.62 11.77 9.07
CA VAL A 57 14.18 12.52 10.21
C VAL A 57 14.82 13.80 9.67
N ALA A 58 14.18 14.45 8.69
CA ALA A 58 14.76 15.64 8.04
C ALA A 58 14.81 16.86 8.98
N SER A 59 14.20 16.78 10.17
CA SER A 59 14.22 17.85 11.18
C SER A 59 14.14 17.34 12.63
N GLY A 60 14.50 16.08 12.90
CA GLY A 60 14.56 15.52 14.27
C GLY A 60 13.29 14.88 14.80
N GLU A 61 12.16 14.89 14.07
CA GLU A 61 10.94 14.17 14.48
C GLU A 61 10.27 13.47 13.29
N THR A 62 9.95 12.19 13.48
CA THR A 62 9.19 11.40 12.53
C THR A 62 7.74 11.91 12.49
N ARG A 63 7.27 12.34 11.31
CA ARG A 63 5.89 12.80 11.15
C ARG A 63 4.91 11.63 11.33
N LYS A 64 3.90 11.86 12.18
CA LYS A 64 2.83 10.90 12.46
C LYS A 64 1.47 11.53 12.17
N VAL A 65 0.55 10.73 11.65
CA VAL A 65 -0.85 11.10 11.47
C VAL A 65 -1.71 10.06 12.17
N ARG A 66 -2.63 10.53 13.03
CA ARG A 66 -3.54 9.67 13.76
C ARG A 66 -4.93 9.76 13.16
N LEU A 67 -5.50 8.60 12.81
CA LEU A 67 -6.81 8.49 12.17
C LEU A 67 -7.68 7.49 12.93
N LEU A 68 -8.97 7.80 13.07
CA LEU A 68 -10.00 6.88 13.51
C LEU A 68 -10.75 6.36 12.29
N LEU A 69 -10.65 5.06 12.03
CA LEU A 69 -11.36 4.35 10.96
C LEU A 69 -12.61 3.70 11.55
N ASP A 70 -13.79 4.18 11.20
CA ASP A 70 -15.06 3.74 11.76
C ASP A 70 -16.08 3.31 10.69
N PHE A 71 -17.11 2.60 11.14
CA PHE A 71 -18.17 2.07 10.30
C PHE A 71 -19.08 3.17 9.73
N PRO A 72 -19.56 3.04 8.49
CA PRO A 72 -19.24 1.97 7.53
C PRO A 72 -17.92 2.17 6.78
N ASN A 73 -17.50 3.42 6.63
CA ASN A 73 -16.31 3.82 5.86
C ASN A 73 -15.89 5.25 6.22
N LEU A 74 -16.08 5.66 7.48
CA LEU A 74 -15.80 7.01 7.95
C LEU A 74 -14.39 7.11 8.52
N VAL A 75 -13.59 8.09 8.08
CA VAL A 75 -12.30 8.38 8.71
C VAL A 75 -12.31 9.77 9.34
N THR A 76 -11.87 9.88 10.58
CA THR A 76 -11.73 11.16 11.29
C THR A 76 -10.28 11.35 11.73
N ASP A 77 -9.70 12.52 11.46
CA ASP A 77 -8.34 12.87 11.91
C ASP A 77 -8.32 13.55 13.29
N SER A 78 -7.12 13.86 13.78
CA SER A 78 -6.92 14.54 15.08
C SER A 78 -7.53 15.94 15.17
N ASP A 79 -7.76 16.59 14.04
CA ASP A 79 -8.32 17.94 13.96
C ASP A 79 -9.84 17.93 13.79
N GLY A 80 -10.45 16.73 13.70
CA GLY A 80 -11.88 16.52 13.53
C GLY A 80 -12.34 16.61 12.07
N ASN A 81 -11.42 16.63 11.10
CA ASN A 81 -11.79 16.54 9.69
C ASN A 81 -12.32 15.13 9.39
N VAL A 82 -13.34 15.08 8.54
CA VAL A 82 -14.05 13.84 8.22
C VAL A 82 -13.91 13.52 6.73
N GLY A 83 -13.60 12.26 6.44
CA GLY A 83 -13.50 11.72 5.08
C GLY A 83 -13.97 10.28 4.99
N THR A 84 -13.60 9.61 3.91
CA THR A 84 -13.90 8.19 3.69
C THR A 84 -12.63 7.35 3.60
N TRP A 85 -12.70 6.10 4.07
CA TRP A 85 -11.65 5.08 3.91
C TRP A 85 -12.16 3.84 3.16
#